data_AF-E1YMT2-F1
#
_entry.id   AF-E1YMT2-F1
#
_cell.length_a   1.000
_cell.length_b   1.000
_cell.length_c   1.000
_cell.angle_alpha   90.00
_cell.angle_beta   90.00
_cell.angle_gamma   90.00
#
_symmetry.space_group_name_H-M   'P 1'
#
loop_
_entity.id
_entity.type
_entity.pdbx_description
1 polymer ?
#
loop_
_entity_poly.entity_id
_entity_poly.type
_entity_poly.pdbx_seq_one_letter_code
_entity_poly.pdbx_strand_id
1 'polypeptide(L)'
;MLYYRNDKCFSADHIDRYRVKWSSLSEFMREIKQTFSRSFNKNRNRKGTLWSERFKSVIVENGNTIIHCLAYIDLNPVRAGIVERPDDYRWNSIGYHVQTGNKDDFLSWDFGLKEFGHSDNKKLLNRYRRYVYEAGAIDRSEQKNKKTIPAAIVNKERKRSYEISRVDRFLHRSRYFTDSGIIGSKAFVSELYQQFKGYFLSVNEKTPKRITGFDGIYSLKRLT
;
A
#
# COMPACT_ATOMS: atom_id res chain seq x y z
N MET A 1 -17.73 -4.20 -28.56
CA MET A 1 -18.05 -3.20 -27.50
C MET A 1 -17.37 -3.65 -26.21
N LEU A 2 -16.66 -2.74 -25.54
CA LEU A 2 -16.09 -2.99 -24.21
C LEU A 2 -17.06 -2.45 -23.15
N TYR A 3 -17.44 -3.29 -22.19
CA TYR A 3 -18.36 -2.93 -21.11
C TYR A 3 -17.56 -2.51 -19.87
N TYR A 4 -17.85 -1.32 -19.32
CA TYR A 4 -17.37 -0.89 -18.01
C TYR A 4 -18.57 -0.61 -17.10
N ARG A 5 -18.73 -1.44 -16.04
CA ARG A 5 -19.84 -1.38 -15.07
C ARG A 5 -21.21 -1.17 -15.74
N ASN A 6 -21.70 -2.22 -16.38
CA ASN A 6 -23.05 -2.51 -16.87
C ASN A 6 -23.86 -1.49 -17.70
N ASP A 7 -23.51 -0.20 -17.83
CA ASP A 7 -24.40 0.77 -18.53
C ASP A 7 -23.71 1.75 -19.50
N LYS A 8 -22.44 1.55 -19.86
CA LYS A 8 -21.77 2.42 -20.84
C LYS A 8 -21.25 1.66 -22.05
N CYS A 9 -21.89 1.89 -23.19
CA CYS A 9 -21.42 1.47 -24.50
C CYS A 9 -20.40 2.49 -25.04
N PHE A 10 -19.16 2.06 -25.22
CA PHE A 10 -18.16 2.85 -25.93
C PHE A 10 -18.15 2.43 -27.41
N SER A 11 -18.40 3.39 -28.32
CA SER A 11 -18.18 3.19 -29.76
C SER A 11 -16.68 3.10 -30.05
N ALA A 12 -16.32 2.61 -31.24
CA ALA A 12 -14.92 2.60 -31.69
C ALA A 12 -14.30 4.02 -31.64
N ASP A 13 -15.04 5.03 -32.09
CA ASP A 13 -14.62 6.44 -32.04
C ASP A 13 -14.36 6.93 -30.61
N HIS A 14 -15.14 6.46 -29.63
CA HIS A 14 -14.88 6.77 -28.23
C HIS A 14 -13.56 6.16 -27.75
N ILE A 15 -13.27 4.91 -28.14
CA ILE A 15 -12.03 4.21 -27.75
C ILE A 15 -10.81 4.95 -28.33
N ASP A 16 -10.83 5.32 -29.60
CA ASP A 16 -9.71 6.03 -30.23
C ASP A 16 -9.50 7.41 -29.62
N ARG A 17 -10.58 8.13 -29.33
CA ARG A 17 -10.51 9.39 -28.60
C ARG A 17 -9.87 9.23 -27.22
N TYR A 18 -10.24 8.20 -26.46
CA TYR A 18 -9.66 7.97 -25.13
C TYR A 18 -8.19 7.55 -25.21
N ARG A 19 -7.79 6.75 -26.21
CA ARG A 19 -6.37 6.40 -26.43
C ARG A 19 -5.51 7.63 -26.67
N VAL A 20 -5.94 8.51 -27.59
CA VAL A 20 -5.23 9.78 -27.87
C VAL A 20 -5.24 10.69 -26.65
N LYS A 21 -6.36 10.74 -25.92
CA LYS A 21 -6.44 11.56 -24.71
C LYS A 21 -5.48 11.08 -23.62
N TRP A 22 -5.41 9.77 -23.39
CA TRP A 22 -4.60 9.18 -22.32
C TRP A 22 -3.13 8.98 -22.70
N SER A 23 -2.74 9.20 -23.95
CA SER A 23 -1.32 9.34 -24.31
C SER A 23 -0.73 10.67 -23.80
N SER A 24 -1.56 11.69 -23.57
CA SER A 24 -1.15 12.94 -22.93
C SER A 24 -1.19 12.81 -21.41
N LEU A 25 0.00 12.76 -20.79
CA LEU A 25 0.14 12.74 -19.34
C LEU A 25 -0.57 13.94 -18.66
N SER A 26 -0.53 15.11 -19.30
CA SER A 26 -1.20 16.32 -18.81
C SER A 26 -2.71 16.15 -18.72
N GLU A 27 -3.32 15.57 -19.74
CA GLU A 27 -4.75 15.28 -19.79
C GLU A 27 -5.14 14.25 -18.74
N PHE A 28 -4.38 13.16 -18.66
CA PHE A 28 -4.59 12.10 -17.66
C PHE A 28 -4.55 12.66 -16.22
N MET A 29 -3.49 13.41 -15.89
CA MET A 29 -3.36 14.01 -14.56
C MET A 29 -4.46 15.05 -14.27
N ARG A 30 -4.92 15.79 -15.28
CA ARG A 30 -6.04 16.73 -15.15
C ARG A 30 -7.32 15.99 -14.79
N GLU A 31 -7.66 14.91 -15.48
CA GLU A 31 -8.86 14.12 -15.21
C GLU A 31 -8.86 13.55 -13.79
N ILE A 32 -7.75 12.97 -13.35
CA ILE A 32 -7.62 12.44 -11.99
C ILE A 32 -7.85 13.55 -10.96
N LYS A 33 -7.09 14.65 -11.06
CA LYS A 33 -7.15 15.75 -10.09
C LYS A 33 -8.53 16.39 -10.05
N GLN A 34 -9.13 16.64 -11.21
CA GLN A 34 -10.44 17.31 -11.30
C GLN A 34 -11.57 16.41 -10.81
N THR A 35 -11.59 15.14 -11.25
CA THR A 35 -12.64 14.18 -10.84
C THR A 35 -12.61 13.95 -9.34
N PHE A 36 -11.41 13.76 -8.77
CA PHE A 36 -11.25 13.60 -7.33
C PHE A 36 -11.66 14.86 -6.56
N SER A 37 -11.23 16.05 -7.01
CA SER A 37 -11.59 17.32 -6.33
C SER A 37 -13.10 17.53 -6.30
N ARG A 38 -13.80 17.28 -7.41
CA ARG A 38 -15.26 17.41 -7.51
C ARG A 38 -15.96 16.43 -6.56
N SER A 39 -15.53 15.17 -6.56
CA SER A 39 -16.06 14.13 -5.67
C SER A 39 -15.84 14.49 -4.20
N PHE A 40 -14.61 14.84 -3.83
CA PHE A 40 -14.25 15.20 -2.45
C PHE A 40 -14.99 16.44 -1.95
N ASN A 41 -15.02 17.52 -2.75
CA ASN A 41 -15.71 18.74 -2.40
C ASN A 41 -17.22 18.52 -2.22
N LYS A 42 -17.85 17.75 -3.12
CA LYS A 42 -19.26 17.37 -2.98
C LYS A 42 -19.50 16.60 -1.67
N ASN A 43 -18.68 15.61 -1.37
CA ASN A 43 -18.85 14.76 -0.18
C ASN A 43 -18.54 15.49 1.14
N ARG A 44 -17.78 16.58 1.11
CA ARG A 44 -17.40 17.37 2.29
C ARG A 44 -18.10 18.73 2.36
N ASN A 45 -19.05 19.00 1.46
CA ASN A 45 -19.71 20.30 1.31
C ASN A 45 -18.71 21.49 1.25
N ARG A 46 -17.61 21.31 0.50
CA ARG A 46 -16.55 22.33 0.32
C ARG A 46 -16.59 22.92 -1.09
N LYS A 47 -15.99 24.10 -1.25
CA LYS A 47 -15.73 24.74 -2.55
C LYS A 47 -14.24 25.12 -2.64
N GLY A 48 -13.76 25.33 -3.86
CA GLY A 48 -12.37 25.74 -4.13
C GLY A 48 -11.42 24.61 -4.49
N THR A 49 -10.14 24.96 -4.61
CA THR A 49 -9.06 24.07 -5.08
C THR A 49 -8.61 23.12 -3.97
N LEU A 50 -8.49 21.82 -4.30
CA LEU A 50 -7.99 20.81 -3.38
C LEU A 50 -6.46 20.63 -3.46
N TRP A 51 -5.89 20.86 -4.65
CA TRP A 51 -4.47 20.63 -4.94
C TRP A 51 -3.69 21.96 -4.91
N SER A 52 -2.51 21.97 -4.30
CA SER A 52 -1.69 23.18 -4.20
C SER A 52 -1.07 23.62 -5.54
N GLU A 53 -0.46 22.68 -6.27
CA GLU A 53 0.28 22.98 -7.52
C GLU A 53 -0.13 22.07 -8.69
N ARG A 54 0.29 22.47 -9.90
CA ARG A 54 0.26 21.60 -11.09
C ARG A 54 1.18 20.39 -10.88
N PHE A 55 0.95 19.33 -11.67
CA PHE A 55 1.85 18.17 -11.61
C PHE A 55 3.21 18.54 -12.21
N LYS A 56 4.27 17.89 -11.75
CA LYS A 56 5.63 18.01 -12.29
C LYS A 56 5.97 16.68 -12.97
N SER A 57 6.64 16.74 -14.11
CA SER A 57 7.11 15.56 -14.84
C SER A 57 8.62 15.70 -15.02
N VAL A 58 9.37 14.78 -14.44
CA VAL A 58 10.83 14.77 -14.50
C VAL A 58 11.25 13.39 -15.00
N ILE A 59 12.08 13.37 -16.04
CA ILE A 59 12.64 12.14 -16.57
C ILE A 59 13.73 11.66 -15.61
N VAL A 60 13.69 10.37 -15.28
CA VAL A 60 14.69 9.73 -14.42
C VAL A 60 15.52 8.80 -15.30
N GLU A 61 16.73 9.23 -15.65
CA GLU A 61 17.54 8.56 -16.70
C GLU A 61 18.46 7.44 -16.19
N ASN A 62 18.70 7.32 -14.87
CA ASN A 62 19.64 6.34 -14.30
C ASN A 62 18.99 5.40 -13.28
N GLY A 63 19.38 4.11 -13.28
CA GLY A 63 18.88 3.07 -12.35
C GLY A 63 19.10 3.38 -10.87
N ASN A 64 20.22 3.99 -10.49
CA ASN A 64 20.43 4.45 -9.11
C ASN A 64 19.48 5.59 -8.71
N THR A 65 19.05 6.43 -9.65
CA THR A 65 18.14 7.54 -9.36
C THR A 65 16.73 7.05 -9.03
N ILE A 66 16.26 5.98 -9.66
CA ILE A 66 14.89 5.50 -9.45
C ILE A 66 14.70 4.90 -8.05
N ILE A 67 15.69 4.15 -7.52
CA ILE A 67 15.61 3.61 -6.15
C ILE A 67 15.59 4.73 -5.10
N HIS A 68 16.33 5.82 -5.34
CA HIS A 68 16.29 7.02 -4.49
C HIS A 68 14.90 7.67 -4.51
N CYS A 69 14.29 7.82 -5.69
CA CYS A 69 12.95 8.38 -5.84
C CYS A 69 11.89 7.50 -5.14
N LEU A 70 11.95 6.19 -5.31
CA LEU A 70 11.04 5.25 -4.67
C LEU A 70 11.18 5.30 -3.14
N ALA A 71 12.41 5.24 -2.62
CA ALA A 71 12.64 5.33 -1.18
C ALA A 71 12.20 6.66 -0.60
N TYR A 72 12.37 7.76 -1.34
CA TYR A 72 11.84 9.06 -0.95
C TYR A 72 10.32 9.00 -0.74
N ILE A 73 9.58 8.40 -1.67
CA ILE A 73 8.12 8.25 -1.59
C ILE A 73 7.74 7.37 -0.40
N ASP A 74 8.37 6.21 -0.25
CA ASP A 74 8.06 5.26 0.83
C ASP A 74 8.41 5.80 2.23
N LEU A 75 9.36 6.74 2.33
CA LEU A 75 9.72 7.43 3.58
C LEU A 75 8.86 8.67 3.88
N ASN A 76 8.02 9.14 2.96
CA ASN A 76 7.17 10.31 3.22
C ASN A 76 6.23 10.14 4.42
N PRO A 77 5.58 8.98 4.64
CA PRO A 77 4.78 8.74 5.84
C PRO A 77 5.59 8.84 7.14
N VAL A 78 6.85 8.39 7.13
CA VAL A 78 7.77 8.53 8.27
C VAL A 78 8.11 9.98 8.50
N ARG A 79 8.53 10.70 7.46
CA ARG A 79 8.90 12.12 7.54
C ARG A 79 7.75 13.01 8.00
N ALA A 80 6.53 12.68 7.59
CA ALA A 80 5.30 13.33 8.03
C ALA A 80 4.87 12.92 9.46
N GLY A 81 5.55 11.94 10.06
CA GLY A 81 5.27 11.44 11.41
C GLY A 81 3.99 10.64 11.54
N ILE A 82 3.48 10.08 10.44
CA ILE A 82 2.29 9.23 10.40
C ILE A 82 2.63 7.84 10.94
N VAL A 83 3.85 7.36 10.69
CA VAL A 83 4.35 6.03 11.12
C VAL A 83 5.83 6.12 11.47
N GLU A 84 6.32 5.19 12.30
CA GLU A 84 7.76 5.09 12.62
C GLU A 84 8.51 4.15 11.67
N ARG A 85 7.78 3.27 10.99
CA ARG A 85 8.31 2.30 10.03
C ARG A 85 7.62 2.46 8.67
N PRO A 86 8.34 2.44 7.54
CA PRO A 86 7.75 2.67 6.22
C PRO A 86 6.77 1.57 5.79
N ASP A 87 6.99 0.33 6.21
CA ASP A 87 6.10 -0.83 5.97
C ASP A 87 4.83 -0.83 6.84
N ASP A 88 4.79 0.02 7.87
CA ASP A 88 3.59 0.32 8.65
C ASP A 88 2.66 1.31 7.95
N TYR A 89 2.95 1.78 6.74
CA TYR A 89 2.03 2.59 5.94
C TYR A 89 1.55 1.82 4.71
N ARG A 90 0.26 1.47 4.67
CA ARG A 90 -0.31 0.62 3.61
C ARG A 90 -0.27 1.20 2.21
N TRP A 91 -0.36 2.52 2.07
CA TRP A 91 -0.55 3.18 0.77
C TRP A 91 0.76 3.61 0.11
N ASN A 92 1.84 2.87 0.38
CA ASN A 92 3.12 3.01 -0.30
C ASN A 92 3.56 1.64 -0.86
N SER A 93 4.65 1.62 -1.62
CA SER A 93 5.08 0.42 -2.34
C SER A 93 5.47 -0.69 -1.39
N ILE A 94 6.31 -0.40 -0.39
CA ILE A 94 6.76 -1.41 0.57
C ILE A 94 5.61 -1.98 1.40
N GLY A 95 4.73 -1.14 1.96
CA GLY A 95 3.59 -1.54 2.77
C GLY A 95 2.62 -2.42 1.98
N TYR A 96 2.33 -2.05 0.72
CA TYR A 96 1.48 -2.85 -0.15
C TYR A 96 2.07 -4.25 -0.41
N HIS A 97 3.35 -4.34 -0.79
CA HIS A 97 4.00 -5.63 -1.06
C HIS A 97 4.07 -6.52 0.19
N VAL A 98 4.38 -5.94 1.36
CA VAL A 98 4.45 -6.68 2.63
C VAL A 98 3.08 -7.20 3.05
N GLN A 99 2.04 -6.37 2.93
CA GLN A 99 0.70 -6.69 3.41
C GLN A 99 -0.04 -7.65 2.47
N THR A 100 0.05 -7.41 1.17
CA THR A 100 -0.76 -8.15 0.18
C THR A 100 0.03 -9.24 -0.54
N GLY A 101 1.36 -9.22 -0.45
CA GLY A 101 2.22 -10.05 -1.30
C GLY A 101 2.15 -9.64 -2.78
N ASN A 102 1.62 -8.45 -3.09
CA ASN A 102 1.31 -8.01 -4.45
C ASN A 102 0.47 -9.04 -5.23
N LYS A 103 -0.49 -9.67 -4.53
CA LYS A 103 -1.33 -10.76 -5.07
C LYS A 103 -2.15 -10.38 -6.32
N ASP A 104 -2.44 -9.09 -6.47
CA ASP A 104 -3.26 -8.55 -7.56
C ASP A 104 -2.37 -8.06 -8.73
N ASP A 105 -1.05 -8.30 -8.67
CA ASP A 105 -0.04 -7.85 -9.65
C ASP A 105 -0.16 -6.36 -10.00
N PHE A 106 -0.45 -5.55 -8.98
CA PHE A 106 -0.78 -4.14 -9.14
C PHE A 106 0.47 -3.27 -9.24
N LEU A 107 1.54 -3.62 -8.52
CA LEU A 107 2.79 -2.86 -8.49
C LEU A 107 3.93 -3.70 -9.10
N SER A 108 4.92 -3.02 -9.66
CA SER A 108 6.12 -3.67 -10.20
C SER A 108 7.06 -4.16 -9.09
N TRP A 109 7.65 -5.34 -9.28
CA TRP A 109 8.71 -5.90 -8.43
C TRP A 109 10.11 -5.33 -8.72
N ASP A 110 10.24 -4.42 -9.69
CA ASP A 110 11.51 -3.85 -10.12
C ASP A 110 12.24 -3.15 -8.97
N PHE A 111 11.56 -2.27 -8.23
CA PHE A 111 12.15 -1.43 -7.19
C PHE A 111 13.40 -0.62 -7.62
N GLY A 112 13.64 -0.46 -8.92
CA GLY A 112 14.88 0.13 -9.41
C GLY A 112 16.09 -0.79 -9.29
N LEU A 113 15.84 -2.09 -9.12
CA LEU A 113 16.84 -3.10 -8.85
C LEU A 113 17.07 -4.03 -10.04
N LYS A 114 16.42 -3.81 -11.19
CA LYS A 114 16.60 -4.63 -12.40
C LYS A 114 18.06 -4.82 -12.81
N GLU A 115 18.89 -3.78 -12.69
CA GLU A 115 20.33 -3.83 -13.02
C GLU A 115 21.12 -4.76 -12.10
N PHE A 116 20.61 -5.07 -10.89
CA PHE A 116 21.23 -6.00 -9.95
C PHE A 116 20.84 -7.47 -10.16
N GLY A 117 20.15 -7.76 -11.29
CA GLY A 117 19.77 -9.10 -11.72
C GLY A 117 18.40 -9.57 -11.23
N HIS A 118 17.87 -10.60 -11.89
CA HIS A 118 16.63 -11.24 -11.47
C HIS A 118 16.87 -12.08 -10.21
N SER A 119 16.22 -11.71 -9.13
CA SER A 119 16.21 -12.49 -7.90
C SER A 119 14.77 -12.76 -7.47
N ASP A 120 14.59 -13.76 -6.61
CA ASP A 120 13.30 -14.06 -5.98
C ASP A 120 12.66 -12.78 -5.41
N ASN A 121 11.36 -12.59 -5.64
CA ASN A 121 10.59 -11.40 -5.23
C ASN A 121 10.77 -11.09 -3.74
N LYS A 122 10.91 -12.12 -2.89
CA LYS A 122 11.19 -11.94 -1.46
C LYS A 122 12.57 -11.31 -1.22
N LYS A 123 13.59 -11.72 -1.98
CA LYS A 123 14.95 -11.16 -1.91
C LYS A 123 14.99 -9.72 -2.41
N LEU A 124 14.28 -9.43 -3.52
CA LEU A 124 14.14 -8.07 -4.05
C LEU A 124 13.49 -7.14 -3.02
N LEU A 125 12.37 -7.55 -2.44
CA LEU A 125 11.68 -6.78 -1.40
C LEU A 125 12.57 -6.56 -0.17
N ASN A 126 13.31 -7.58 0.27
CA ASN A 126 14.22 -7.43 1.40
C ASN A 126 15.37 -6.46 1.08
N ARG A 127 15.99 -6.57 -0.10
CA ARG A 127 17.06 -5.65 -0.54
C ARG A 127 16.56 -4.21 -0.58
N TYR A 128 15.39 -3.98 -1.17
CA TYR A 128 14.78 -2.66 -1.21
C TYR A 128 14.41 -2.16 0.19
N ARG A 129 13.83 -3.02 1.05
CA ARG A 129 13.52 -2.70 2.45
C ARG A 129 14.76 -2.27 3.22
N ARG A 130 15.87 -3.01 3.12
CA ARG A 130 17.16 -2.62 3.70
C ARG A 130 17.56 -1.22 3.24
N TYR A 131 17.50 -0.96 1.93
CA TYR A 131 17.85 0.35 1.38
C TYR A 131 16.98 1.48 1.98
N VAL A 132 15.67 1.30 2.02
CA VAL A 132 14.72 2.29 2.57
C VAL A 132 14.98 2.55 4.06
N TYR A 133 15.22 1.51 4.86
CA TYR A 133 15.49 1.67 6.30
C TYR A 133 16.80 2.40 6.56
N GLU A 134 17.88 2.02 5.86
CA GLU A 134 19.17 2.69 5.99
C GLU A 134 19.08 4.16 5.53
N ALA A 135 18.43 4.42 4.39
CA ALA A 135 18.22 5.78 3.90
C ALA A 135 17.33 6.63 4.83
N GLY A 136 16.34 6.02 5.49
CA GLY A 136 15.45 6.67 6.44
C GLY A 136 16.06 6.90 7.82
N ALA A 137 17.16 6.21 8.14
CA ALA A 137 17.93 6.38 9.38
C ALA A 137 18.92 7.54 9.30
N ILE A 138 19.35 7.93 8.09
CA ILE A 138 20.28 9.03 7.88
C ILE A 138 19.64 10.32 8.39
N ASP A 139 20.22 10.86 9.47
CA ASP A 139 19.82 12.16 9.99
C ASP A 139 20.25 13.25 9.00
N ARG A 140 19.26 13.90 8.39
CA ARG A 140 19.47 15.06 7.52
C ARG A 140 19.03 16.30 8.28
N SER A 141 19.56 16.46 9.49
CA SER A 141 19.23 17.49 10.49
C SER A 141 19.32 18.94 9.98
N GLU A 142 19.92 19.15 8.80
CA GLU A 142 19.87 20.41 8.06
C GLU A 142 18.45 20.78 7.56
N GLN A 143 17.55 19.80 7.42
CA GLN A 143 16.17 20.01 6.97
C GLN A 143 15.21 20.03 8.16
N LYS A 144 14.95 21.22 8.72
CA LYS A 144 14.00 21.45 9.83
C LYS A 144 12.69 20.65 9.65
N ASN A 145 12.26 19.99 10.73
CA ASN A 145 10.95 19.33 10.92
C ASN A 145 10.67 18.00 10.21
N LYS A 146 11.66 17.27 9.66
CA LYS A 146 11.41 15.93 9.11
C LYS A 146 11.81 14.84 10.10
N LYS A 147 10.85 14.00 10.49
CA LYS A 147 11.14 12.81 11.31
C LYS A 147 11.95 11.78 10.50
N THR A 148 12.83 11.07 11.17
CA THR A 148 13.61 9.95 10.64
C THR A 148 13.18 8.65 11.32
N ILE A 149 13.65 7.51 10.81
CA ILE A 149 13.40 6.23 11.47
C ILE A 149 14.26 6.17 12.74
N PRO A 150 13.69 5.91 13.92
CA PRO A 150 14.46 5.79 15.16
C PRO A 150 15.58 4.76 15.08
N ALA A 151 16.78 5.10 15.60
CA ALA A 151 17.95 4.22 15.56
C ALA A 151 17.71 2.86 16.22
N ALA A 152 16.91 2.81 17.29
CA ALA A 152 16.51 1.56 17.94
C ALA A 152 15.77 0.61 16.99
N ILE A 153 14.88 1.15 16.15
CA ILE A 153 14.15 0.37 15.14
C ILE A 153 15.12 -0.14 14.08
N VAL A 154 15.97 0.74 13.52
CA VAL A 154 16.94 0.37 12.47
C VAL A 154 17.89 -0.70 12.97
N ASN A 155 18.43 -0.57 14.19
CA ASN A 155 19.31 -1.56 14.79
C ASN A 155 18.60 -2.91 15.01
N LYS A 156 17.32 -2.90 15.36
CA LYS A 156 16.51 -4.13 15.44
C LYS A 156 16.34 -4.77 14.07
N GLU A 157 16.10 -4.00 13.02
CA GLU A 157 16.00 -4.50 11.65
C GLU A 157 17.33 -5.06 11.12
N ARG A 158 18.45 -4.41 11.42
CA ARG A 158 19.81 -4.89 11.07
C ARG A 158 20.08 -6.27 11.66
N LYS A 159 19.74 -6.48 12.94
CA LYS A 159 19.91 -7.78 13.64
C LYS A 159 19.16 -8.94 12.96
N ARG A 160 18.07 -8.66 12.26
CA ARG A 160 17.29 -9.65 11.51
C ARG A 160 17.49 -9.58 10.00
N SER A 161 18.55 -8.92 9.55
CA SER A 161 18.86 -8.76 8.11
C SER A 161 17.68 -8.25 7.29
N TYR A 162 16.87 -7.37 7.90
CA TYR A 162 15.66 -6.78 7.29
C TYR A 162 14.59 -7.79 6.85
N GLU A 163 14.68 -9.05 7.30
CA GLU A 163 13.69 -10.06 7.00
C GLU A 163 12.38 -9.84 7.73
N ILE A 164 11.29 -10.18 7.04
CA ILE A 164 9.93 -10.06 7.55
C ILE A 164 9.48 -11.44 8.02
N SER A 165 9.31 -11.57 9.34
CA SER A 165 8.82 -12.81 9.94
C SER A 165 7.34 -13.06 9.58
N ARG A 166 6.86 -14.27 9.84
CA ARG A 166 5.42 -14.58 9.72
C ARG A 166 4.58 -13.72 10.66
N VAL A 167 5.10 -13.44 11.86
CA VAL A 167 4.45 -12.58 12.86
C VAL A 167 4.34 -11.15 12.35
N ASP A 168 5.41 -10.59 11.78
CA ASP A 168 5.35 -9.24 11.20
C ASP A 168 4.31 -9.17 10.09
N ARG A 169 4.31 -10.11 9.15
CA ARG A 169 3.31 -10.17 8.06
C ARG A 169 1.88 -10.23 8.59
N PHE A 170 1.66 -11.04 9.62
CA PHE A 170 0.37 -11.12 10.28
C PHE A 170 -0.04 -9.79 10.93
N LEU A 171 0.89 -9.10 11.61
CA LEU A 171 0.64 -7.79 12.22
C LEU A 171 0.36 -6.71 11.18
N HIS A 172 1.06 -6.70 10.04
CA HIS A 172 0.81 -5.75 8.97
C HIS A 172 -0.57 -5.97 8.33
N ARG A 173 -1.00 -7.24 8.20
CA ARG A 173 -2.33 -7.58 7.65
C ARG A 173 -3.47 -7.29 8.62
N SER A 174 -3.24 -7.46 9.92
CA SER A 174 -4.26 -7.25 10.96
C SER A 174 -4.44 -5.77 11.30
N ARG A 175 -3.40 -4.94 11.29
CA ARG A 175 -3.46 -3.52 11.69
C ARG A 175 -4.51 -2.67 10.97
N TYR A 176 -4.95 -3.07 9.78
CA TYR A 176 -5.93 -2.34 8.99
C TYR A 176 -7.24 -3.11 8.87
N PHE A 177 -7.79 -3.56 10.02
CA PHE A 177 -9.12 -4.16 10.14
C PHE A 177 -10.16 -3.29 9.41
N THR A 178 -10.35 -3.58 8.14
CA THR A 178 -11.50 -3.14 7.38
C THR A 178 -12.53 -4.24 7.62
N ASP A 179 -13.25 -4.04 8.73
CA ASP A 179 -14.54 -4.62 9.11
C ASP A 179 -14.64 -6.07 9.57
N SER A 180 -13.58 -6.86 9.78
CA SER A 180 -13.76 -8.24 10.28
C SER A 180 -12.47 -8.88 10.77
N GLY A 181 -12.20 -8.85 12.06
CA GLY A 181 -11.21 -9.81 12.57
C GLY A 181 -11.32 -10.04 14.05
N ILE A 182 -12.34 -10.82 14.37
CA ILE A 182 -12.34 -11.66 15.55
C ILE A 182 -11.22 -12.68 15.36
N ILE A 183 -10.22 -12.64 16.23
CA ILE A 183 -9.04 -13.52 16.21
C ILE A 183 -8.86 -14.09 17.61
N GLY A 184 -8.64 -15.40 17.71
CA GLY A 184 -8.43 -16.07 18.99
C GLY A 184 -8.53 -17.58 18.86
N SER A 185 -8.91 -18.26 19.94
CA SER A 185 -9.24 -19.68 19.87
C SER A 185 -10.46 -19.91 18.96
N LYS A 186 -10.63 -21.14 18.48
CA LYS A 186 -11.81 -21.50 17.68
C LYS A 186 -13.12 -21.16 18.42
N ALA A 187 -13.17 -21.43 19.72
CA ALA A 187 -14.32 -21.15 20.58
C ALA A 187 -14.59 -19.64 20.68
N PHE A 188 -13.56 -18.85 21.01
CA PHE A 188 -13.67 -17.39 21.09
C PHE A 188 -14.17 -16.77 19.79
N VAL A 189 -13.63 -17.22 18.65
CA VAL A 189 -14.04 -16.68 17.34
C VAL A 189 -15.50 -17.01 17.02
N SER A 190 -15.95 -18.24 17.35
CA SER A 190 -17.34 -18.64 17.18
C SER A 190 -18.28 -17.85 18.08
N GLU A 191 -17.95 -17.72 19.35
CA GLU A 191 -18.77 -17.02 20.36
C GLU A 191 -18.97 -15.55 19.98
N LEU A 192 -17.87 -14.84 19.71
CA LEU A 192 -17.92 -13.43 19.36
C LEU A 192 -18.64 -13.23 18.01
N TYR A 193 -18.52 -14.17 17.06
CA TYR A 193 -19.30 -14.10 15.82
C TYR A 193 -20.81 -14.22 16.08
N GLN A 194 -21.24 -15.16 16.93
CA GLN A 194 -22.66 -15.29 17.26
C GLN A 194 -23.18 -14.04 17.97
N GLN A 195 -22.40 -13.46 18.88
CA GLN A 195 -22.76 -12.23 19.58
C GLN A 195 -22.98 -11.04 18.62
N PHE A 196 -22.12 -10.88 17.62
CA PHE A 196 -22.19 -9.76 16.68
C PHE A 196 -22.81 -10.11 15.32
N LYS A 197 -23.46 -11.27 15.19
CA LYS A 197 -23.98 -11.80 13.91
C LYS A 197 -24.87 -10.79 13.17
N GLY A 198 -25.71 -10.06 13.90
CA GLY A 198 -26.63 -9.05 13.34
C GLY A 198 -25.95 -7.82 12.72
N TYR A 199 -24.68 -7.56 13.01
CA TYR A 199 -23.93 -6.44 12.42
C TYR A 199 -23.25 -6.79 11.10
N PHE A 200 -23.23 -8.06 10.70
CA PHE A 200 -22.60 -8.48 9.45
C PHE A 200 -23.61 -8.49 8.29
N LEU A 201 -23.25 -7.85 7.17
CA LEU A 201 -24.03 -7.86 5.91
C LEU A 201 -23.96 -9.19 5.12
N SER A 202 -23.47 -10.27 5.73
CA SER A 202 -23.24 -11.55 5.04
C SER A 202 -24.48 -12.44 5.10
N VAL A 203 -24.93 -12.93 3.95
CA VAL A 203 -26.05 -13.89 3.85
C VAL A 203 -25.65 -15.26 4.41
N ASN A 204 -24.38 -15.65 4.24
CA ASN A 204 -23.86 -16.94 4.70
C ASN A 204 -23.29 -16.85 6.11
N GLU A 205 -23.46 -17.94 6.86
CA GLU A 205 -22.85 -18.08 8.19
C GLU A 205 -21.33 -18.13 8.10
N LYS A 206 -20.65 -17.37 8.96
CA LYS A 206 -19.19 -17.29 8.96
C LYS A 206 -18.60 -18.29 9.94
N THR A 207 -17.81 -19.23 9.42
CA THR A 207 -17.07 -20.20 10.25
C THR A 207 -15.65 -19.71 10.56
N PRO A 208 -15.13 -19.90 11.79
CA PRO A 208 -13.73 -19.63 12.11
C PRO A 208 -12.79 -20.36 11.15
N LYS A 209 -11.83 -19.64 10.57
CA LYS A 209 -10.79 -20.17 9.69
C LYS A 209 -9.45 -20.19 10.42
N ARG A 210 -8.75 -21.33 10.39
CA ARG A 210 -7.40 -21.45 10.97
C ARG A 210 -6.43 -20.51 10.23
N ILE A 211 -5.57 -19.83 10.97
CA ILE A 211 -4.51 -19.01 10.39
C ILE A 211 -3.29 -19.89 10.17
N THR A 212 -2.85 -20.01 8.91
CA THR A 212 -1.69 -20.82 8.55
C THR A 212 -0.42 -20.28 9.21
N GLY A 213 0.32 -21.14 9.92
CA GLY A 213 1.58 -20.79 10.57
C GLY A 213 1.46 -20.30 12.02
N PHE A 214 0.27 -20.34 12.61
CA PHE A 214 0.04 -20.16 14.04
C PHE A 214 -0.80 -21.32 14.59
N ASP A 215 -0.35 -21.92 15.70
CA ASP A 215 -1.08 -23.01 16.33
C ASP A 215 -2.18 -22.51 17.25
N GLY A 216 -3.36 -23.12 17.15
CA GLY A 216 -4.53 -22.78 17.96
C GLY A 216 -5.23 -21.46 17.60
N ILE A 217 -4.71 -20.68 16.65
CA ILE A 217 -5.28 -19.36 16.29
C ILE A 217 -6.19 -19.44 15.06
N TYR A 218 -7.41 -18.90 15.22
CA TYR A 218 -8.45 -18.81 14.22
C TYR A 218 -8.82 -17.34 13.97
N SER A 219 -9.43 -17.08 12.82
CA SER A 219 -9.97 -15.76 12.42
C SER A 219 -11.32 -15.91 11.75
N LEU A 220 -12.22 -14.93 11.91
CA LEU A 220 -13.54 -14.98 11.28
C LEU A 220 -13.51 -14.80 9.75
N LYS A 221 -12.47 -14.13 9.23
CA LYS A 221 -12.24 -13.92 7.79
C LYS A 221 -10.91 -14.54 7.43
N ARG A 222 -10.79 -15.11 6.22
CA ARG A 222 -9.55 -15.74 5.76
C ARG A 222 -8.42 -14.71 5.70
N LEU A 223 -7.43 -14.87 6.56
CA LEU A 223 -6.17 -14.13 6.53
C LEU A 223 -5.19 -14.92 5.64
N THR A 224 -5.30 -14.78 4.32
CA THR A 224 -4.33 -15.31 3.34
C THR A 224 -3.08 -14.49 3.29
#